data_AF-A0A355WDY5-F1
#
_entry.id   AF-A0A355WDY5-F1
#
_cell.length_a   1.000
_cell.length_b   1.000
_cell.length_c   1.000
_cell.angle_alpha   90.00
_cell.angle_beta   90.00
_cell.angle_gamma   90.00
#
_symmetry.space_group_name_H-M   'P 1'
#
loop_
_entity.id
_entity.type
_entity.pdbx_description
1 polymer ?
#
loop_
_entity_poly.entity_id
_entity_poly.type
_entity_poly.pdbx_seq_one_letter_code
_entity_poly.pdbx_strand_id
1 'polypeptide(L)'
;GISIALAFLFDDYAIDPKNFGMNTPIAAFFKTVGGAAFNYMLPILSAFIAMSIADRPGLAVGFAGGILAMTGTNFLGLASGDATGISGGFLAALLSGFVAGYLVKFLEKITEKMPKSMDGIRPMLIYPLGGLLCIGIVMCAINPLMGLINSGISAWLNSMGGVSKVLLGAILG
;
A
#
# COMPACT_ATOMS: atom_id res chain seq x y z
N GLY A 1 10.15 -7.98 -8.37
CA GLY A 1 10.57 -9.36 -8.06
C GLY A 1 11.82 -9.71 -8.82
N ILE A 2 11.69 -10.25 -10.04
CA ILE A 2 12.82 -10.73 -10.86
C ILE A 2 13.87 -9.64 -11.11
N SER A 3 13.47 -8.39 -11.41
CA SER A 3 14.43 -7.28 -11.59
C SER A 3 15.26 -7.00 -10.34
N ILE A 4 14.70 -7.13 -9.14
CA ILE A 4 15.46 -6.97 -7.88
C ILE A 4 16.45 -8.13 -7.72
N ALA A 5 16.07 -9.35 -8.08
CA ALA A 5 16.98 -10.50 -8.07
C ALA A 5 18.14 -10.32 -9.07
N LEU A 6 17.87 -9.78 -10.26
CA LEU A 6 18.90 -9.41 -11.23
C LEU A 6 19.85 -8.33 -10.69
N ALA A 7 19.33 -7.39 -9.88
CA ALA A 7 20.19 -6.42 -9.22
C ALA A 7 21.22 -7.09 -8.31
N PHE A 8 20.81 -8.07 -7.49
CA PHE A 8 21.75 -8.82 -6.65
C PHE A 8 22.69 -9.73 -7.44
N LEU A 9 22.26 -10.23 -8.61
CA LEU A 9 23.10 -11.05 -9.49
C LEU A 9 24.23 -10.24 -10.15
N PHE A 10 23.95 -9.00 -10.56
CA PHE A 10 24.91 -8.10 -11.20
C PHE A 10 25.66 -7.19 -10.22
N ASP A 11 25.48 -7.39 -8.93
CA ASP A 11 26.17 -6.62 -7.91
C ASP A 11 27.38 -7.35 -7.34
N ASP A 12 28.36 -6.57 -6.89
CA ASP A 12 29.54 -7.10 -6.22
C ASP A 12 29.44 -6.87 -4.72
N TYR A 13 29.39 -7.97 -3.96
CA TYR A 13 29.32 -7.96 -2.50
C TYR A 13 30.60 -7.42 -1.84
N ALA A 14 31.74 -7.47 -2.54
CA ALA A 14 33.04 -7.07 -1.99
C ALA A 14 33.25 -5.55 -1.92
N ILE A 15 32.46 -4.76 -2.67
CA ILE A 15 32.57 -3.30 -2.71
C ILE A 15 32.01 -2.68 -1.42
N ASP A 16 30.75 -2.99 -1.12
CA ASP A 16 30.10 -2.62 0.14
C ASP A 16 29.00 -3.65 0.50
N PRO A 17 29.26 -4.53 1.49
CA PRO A 17 28.29 -5.52 1.95
C PRO A 17 26.95 -4.93 2.41
N LYS A 18 26.93 -3.67 2.86
CA LYS A 18 25.71 -2.99 3.34
C LYS A 18 24.87 -2.41 2.20
N ASN A 19 25.48 -2.12 1.05
CA ASN A 19 24.82 -1.56 -0.14
C ASN A 19 24.58 -2.60 -1.24
N PHE A 20 24.72 -3.89 -0.92
CA PHE A 20 24.49 -4.98 -1.86
C PHE A 20 23.14 -4.86 -2.61
N GLY A 21 23.20 -5.05 -3.92
CA GLY A 21 22.21 -4.70 -4.93
C GLY A 21 22.30 -3.27 -5.50
N MET A 22 23.23 -2.41 -5.07
CA MET A 22 23.41 -1.03 -5.58
C MET A 22 24.88 -0.62 -5.80
N ASN A 23 25.85 -1.52 -5.59
CA ASN A 23 27.26 -1.17 -5.69
C ASN A 23 27.70 -0.92 -7.14
N THR A 24 27.11 -1.62 -8.11
CA THR A 24 27.33 -1.39 -9.55
C THR A 24 26.20 -0.54 -10.16
N PRO A 25 26.48 0.28 -11.19
CA PRO A 25 25.46 1.08 -11.87
C PRO A 25 24.32 0.24 -12.48
N ILE A 26 24.66 -0.97 -12.94
CA ILE A 26 23.71 -1.93 -13.52
C ILE A 26 22.82 -2.51 -12.41
N ALA A 27 23.41 -2.91 -11.27
CA ALA A 27 22.64 -3.37 -10.12
C ALA A 27 21.70 -2.28 -9.58
N ALA A 28 22.22 -1.06 -9.43
CA ALA A 28 21.44 0.10 -8.97
C ALA A 28 20.24 0.39 -9.89
N PHE A 29 20.41 0.28 -11.22
CA PHE A 29 19.31 0.42 -12.18
C PHE A 29 18.22 -0.64 -11.93
N PHE A 30 18.61 -1.91 -11.91
CA PHE A 30 17.67 -3.03 -11.71
C PHE A 30 16.95 -2.97 -10.35
N LYS A 31 17.65 -2.59 -9.28
CA LYS A 31 17.07 -2.46 -7.93
C LYS A 31 16.12 -1.28 -7.84
N THR A 32 16.46 -0.14 -8.47
CA THR A 32 15.60 1.05 -8.48
C THR A 32 14.30 0.77 -9.24
N VAL A 33 14.40 0.23 -10.46
CA VAL A 33 13.22 -0.10 -11.29
C VAL A 33 12.37 -1.18 -10.61
N GLY A 34 13.00 -2.24 -10.13
CA GLY A 34 12.32 -3.33 -9.45
C GLY A 34 11.66 -2.89 -8.14
N GLY A 35 12.33 -2.03 -7.37
CA GLY A 35 11.84 -1.49 -6.11
C GLY A 35 10.65 -0.54 -6.30
N ALA A 36 10.70 0.33 -7.30
CA ALA A 36 9.58 1.21 -7.63
C ALA A 36 8.31 0.40 -7.95
N ALA A 37 8.42 -0.61 -8.81
CA ALA A 37 7.29 -1.49 -9.14
C ALA A 37 6.77 -2.26 -7.92
N PHE A 38 7.66 -2.69 -7.02
CA PHE A 38 7.29 -3.43 -5.81
C PHE A 38 6.54 -2.55 -4.80
N ASN A 39 6.95 -1.29 -4.63
CA ASN A 39 6.28 -0.33 -3.75
C ASN A 39 4.83 -0.08 -4.18
N TYR A 40 4.55 0.02 -5.48
CA TYR A 40 3.20 0.23 -5.97
C TYR A 40 2.33 -1.03 -6.04
N MET A 41 2.85 -2.20 -5.66
CA MET A 41 2.08 -3.45 -5.68
C MET A 41 0.78 -3.35 -4.86
N LEU A 42 0.86 -2.79 -3.65
CA LEU A 42 -0.30 -2.65 -2.76
C LEU A 42 -1.33 -1.61 -3.26
N PRO A 43 -0.91 -0.39 -3.66
CA PRO A 43 -1.81 0.55 -4.34
C PRO A 43 -2.50 -0.03 -5.57
N ILE A 44 -1.77 -0.76 -6.41
CA ILE A 44 -2.31 -1.36 -7.63
C ILE A 44 -3.33 -2.45 -7.29
N LEU A 45 -3.03 -3.33 -6.34
CA LEU A 45 -3.96 -4.35 -5.85
C LEU A 45 -5.28 -3.71 -5.40
N SER A 46 -5.19 -2.70 -4.54
CA SER A 46 -6.38 -1.99 -4.01
C SER A 46 -7.18 -1.31 -5.13
N ALA A 47 -6.50 -0.65 -6.06
CA ALA A 47 -7.11 0.02 -7.20
C ALA A 47 -7.91 -0.94 -8.09
N PHE A 48 -7.36 -2.11 -8.40
CA PHE A 48 -8.06 -3.11 -9.22
C PHE A 48 -9.21 -3.80 -8.48
N ILE A 49 -9.11 -3.99 -7.15
CA ILE A 49 -10.25 -4.47 -6.35
C ILE A 49 -11.39 -3.43 -6.41
N ALA A 50 -11.09 -2.16 -6.17
CA ALA A 50 -12.08 -1.09 -6.24
C ALA A 50 -12.70 -0.98 -7.63
N MET A 51 -11.88 -1.09 -8.68
CA MET A 51 -12.32 -1.09 -10.07
C MET A 51 -13.25 -2.27 -10.38
N SER A 52 -13.02 -3.45 -9.81
CA SER A 52 -13.91 -4.60 -10.03
C SER A 52 -15.31 -4.43 -9.42
N ILE A 53 -15.49 -3.47 -8.50
CA ILE A 53 -16.76 -3.20 -7.80
C ILE A 53 -17.49 -1.99 -8.37
N ALA A 54 -16.77 -0.92 -8.71
CA ALA A 54 -17.29 0.38 -9.12
C ALA A 54 -16.68 0.89 -10.44
N ASP A 55 -16.27 -0.03 -11.32
CA ASP A 55 -15.74 0.24 -12.65
C ASP A 55 -14.58 1.28 -12.64
N ARG A 56 -14.47 2.09 -13.70
CA ARG A 56 -13.40 3.07 -13.88
C ARG A 56 -13.29 4.12 -12.76
N PRO A 57 -14.38 4.70 -12.21
CA PRO A 57 -14.24 5.71 -11.15
C PRO A 57 -13.69 5.12 -9.83
N GLY A 58 -13.88 3.82 -9.59
CA GLY A 58 -13.29 3.11 -8.45
C GLY A 58 -11.76 3.12 -8.41
N LEU A 59 -11.10 3.20 -9.57
CA LEU A 59 -9.65 3.04 -9.66
C LEU A 59 -8.86 4.14 -8.94
N ALA A 60 -9.23 5.41 -9.13
CA ALA A 60 -8.52 6.52 -8.50
C ALA A 60 -8.66 6.50 -6.97
N VAL A 61 -9.85 6.17 -6.49
CA VAL A 61 -10.18 6.11 -5.06
C VAL A 61 -9.50 4.90 -4.40
N GLY A 62 -9.53 3.73 -5.05
CA GLY A 62 -8.82 2.54 -4.59
C GLY A 62 -7.30 2.73 -4.57
N PHE A 63 -6.74 3.37 -5.60
CA PHE A 63 -5.31 3.67 -5.62
C PHE A 63 -4.89 4.59 -4.47
N ALA A 64 -5.64 5.66 -4.22
CA ALA A 64 -5.40 6.55 -3.07
C ALA A 64 -5.56 5.83 -1.73
N GLY A 65 -6.61 5.02 -1.57
CA GLY A 65 -6.82 4.18 -0.39
C GLY A 65 -5.66 3.20 -0.15
N GLY A 66 -5.15 2.58 -1.22
CA GLY A 66 -4.00 1.68 -1.16
C GLY A 66 -2.68 2.38 -0.81
N ILE A 67 -2.47 3.62 -1.27
CA ILE A 67 -1.33 4.45 -0.81
C ILE A 67 -1.47 4.75 0.67
N LEU A 68 -2.64 5.18 1.14
CA LEU A 68 -2.87 5.46 2.56
C LEU A 68 -2.68 4.22 3.43
N ALA A 69 -3.13 3.05 2.97
CA ALA A 69 -2.92 1.77 3.62
C ALA A 69 -1.43 1.40 3.72
N MET A 70 -0.68 1.65 2.64
CA MET A 70 0.77 1.43 2.59
C MET A 70 1.52 2.38 3.53
N THR A 71 1.19 3.66 3.52
CA THR A 71 1.84 4.70 4.35
C THR A 71 1.43 4.60 5.83
N GLY A 72 0.31 3.93 6.13
CA GLY A 72 -0.17 3.75 7.51
C GLY A 72 -0.74 5.04 8.12
N THR A 73 -1.16 5.99 7.29
CA THR A 73 -1.65 7.30 7.72
C THR A 73 -2.82 7.14 8.69
N ASN A 74 -2.81 7.88 9.80
CA ASN A 74 -3.83 7.83 10.82
C ASN A 74 -4.21 9.25 11.31
N PHE A 75 -5.38 9.38 11.93
CA PHE A 75 -5.85 10.69 12.42
C PHE A 75 -4.94 11.30 13.47
N LEU A 76 -4.35 10.47 14.34
CA LEU A 76 -3.49 10.94 15.41
C LEU A 76 -2.16 11.50 14.86
N GLY A 77 -1.55 10.80 13.88
CA GLY A 77 -0.36 11.25 13.19
C GLY A 77 -0.59 12.54 12.42
N LEU A 78 -1.69 12.62 11.67
CA LEU A 78 -2.08 13.84 10.94
C LEU A 78 -2.24 15.06 11.86
N ALA A 79 -2.75 14.88 13.08
CA ALA A 79 -2.87 15.95 14.07
C ALA A 79 -1.51 16.48 14.56
N SER A 80 -0.47 15.65 14.50
CA SER A 80 0.93 15.98 14.83
C SER A 80 1.79 16.34 13.60
N GLY A 81 1.20 16.39 12.40
CA GLY A 81 1.94 16.65 11.15
C GLY A 81 2.68 15.43 10.58
N ASP A 82 2.46 14.23 11.14
CA ASP A 82 3.05 12.99 10.67
C ASP A 82 2.07 12.22 9.78
N ALA A 83 2.40 12.13 8.49
CA ALA A 83 1.60 11.38 7.52
C ALA A 83 1.97 9.88 7.50
N THR A 84 3.06 9.48 8.17
CA THR A 84 3.60 8.13 8.19
C THR A 84 3.23 7.42 9.49
N GLY A 85 2.68 6.22 9.36
CA GLY A 85 2.31 5.41 10.51
C GLY A 85 2.67 3.96 10.31
N ILE A 86 2.16 3.10 11.18
CA ILE A 86 2.36 1.66 11.03
C ILE A 86 1.60 1.21 9.79
N SER A 87 2.34 0.77 8.77
CA SER A 87 1.74 0.23 7.56
C SER A 87 0.84 -0.94 7.92
N GLY A 88 -0.42 -0.87 7.49
CA GLY A 88 -1.34 -2.00 7.58
C GLY A 88 -1.01 -3.11 6.56
N GLY A 89 -0.01 -2.88 5.71
CA GLY A 89 0.54 -3.85 4.79
C GLY A 89 -0.48 -4.36 3.79
N PHE A 90 -0.31 -5.62 3.39
CA PHE A 90 -1.18 -6.27 2.42
C PHE A 90 -2.65 -6.31 2.85
N LEU A 91 -2.91 -6.53 4.15
CA LEU A 91 -4.26 -6.66 4.69
C LEU A 91 -5.04 -5.34 4.62
N ALA A 92 -4.40 -4.24 4.99
CA ALA A 92 -5.02 -2.92 4.84
C ALA A 92 -5.23 -2.56 3.37
N ALA A 93 -4.29 -2.90 2.47
CA ALA A 93 -4.45 -2.66 1.05
C ALA A 93 -5.66 -3.43 0.48
N LEU A 94 -5.82 -4.70 0.85
CA LEU A 94 -6.98 -5.52 0.47
C LEU A 94 -8.29 -4.88 0.96
N LEU A 95 -8.37 -4.56 2.26
CA LEU A 95 -9.56 -3.95 2.86
C LEU A 95 -9.88 -2.59 2.22
N SER A 96 -8.86 -1.76 1.98
CA SER A 96 -9.01 -0.45 1.34
C SER A 96 -9.64 -0.56 -0.05
N GLY A 97 -9.31 -1.60 -0.83
CA GLY A 97 -9.86 -1.82 -2.17
C GLY A 97 -11.35 -2.12 -2.14
N PHE A 98 -11.80 -2.97 -1.22
CA PHE A 98 -13.23 -3.24 -1.03
C PHE A 98 -13.97 -1.98 -0.56
N VAL A 99 -13.45 -1.31 0.47
CA VAL A 99 -14.06 -0.09 1.01
C VAL A 99 -14.16 0.99 -0.07
N ALA A 100 -13.10 1.23 -0.83
CA ALA A 100 -13.09 2.19 -1.92
C ALA A 100 -14.10 1.84 -3.02
N GLY A 101 -14.19 0.57 -3.41
CA GLY A 101 -15.18 0.11 -4.39
C GLY A 101 -16.62 0.37 -3.94
N TYR A 102 -16.98 -0.03 -2.72
CA TYR A 102 -18.33 0.21 -2.20
C TYR A 102 -18.62 1.70 -1.96
N LEU A 103 -17.61 2.47 -1.57
CA LEU A 103 -17.73 3.91 -1.37
C LEU A 103 -18.05 4.64 -2.67
N VAL A 104 -17.35 4.32 -3.76
CA VAL A 104 -17.63 4.90 -5.09
C VAL A 104 -19.01 4.48 -5.58
N LYS A 105 -19.37 3.20 -5.42
CA LYS A 105 -20.71 2.72 -5.78
C LYS A 105 -21.84 3.44 -5.01
N PHE A 106 -21.59 3.78 -3.75
CA PHE A 106 -22.52 4.58 -2.94
C PHE A 106 -22.61 6.04 -3.43
N LEU A 107 -21.47 6.64 -3.77
CA LEU A 107 -21.41 7.98 -4.37
C LEU A 107 -22.16 8.04 -5.71
N GLU A 108 -21.99 7.05 -6.57
CA GLU A 108 -22.76 6.91 -7.82
C GLU A 108 -24.26 6.91 -7.53
N LYS A 109 -24.72 6.07 -6.60
CA LYS A 109 -26.14 5.95 -6.27
C LYS A 109 -26.77 7.22 -5.69
N ILE A 110 -26.01 8.00 -4.91
CA ILE A 110 -26.50 9.29 -4.38
C ILE A 110 -26.59 10.34 -5.48
N THR A 111 -25.62 10.34 -6.39
CA THR A 111 -25.50 11.36 -7.44
C THR A 111 -26.32 11.04 -8.69
N GLU A 112 -26.90 9.84 -8.82
CA GLU A 112 -27.88 9.47 -9.85
C GLU A 112 -29.08 10.44 -9.93
N LYS A 113 -29.45 11.10 -8.82
CA LYS A 113 -30.57 12.05 -8.77
C LYS A 113 -30.25 13.48 -9.23
N MET A 114 -29.01 13.77 -9.62
CA MET A 114 -28.64 15.13 -10.01
C MET A 114 -29.06 15.47 -11.47
N PRO A 115 -29.25 16.76 -11.80
CA PRO A 115 -29.65 17.21 -13.13
C PRO A 115 -28.59 16.92 -14.21
N LYS A 116 -29.06 16.65 -15.45
CA LYS A 116 -28.27 16.19 -16.62
C LYS A 116 -27.06 17.07 -16.98
N SER A 117 -27.09 18.35 -16.61
CA SER A 117 -25.98 19.29 -16.81
C SER A 117 -24.70 18.90 -16.05
N MET A 118 -24.79 18.00 -15.06
CA MET A 118 -23.67 17.56 -14.23
C MET A 118 -23.13 16.16 -14.60
N ASP A 119 -23.73 15.47 -15.59
CA ASP A 119 -23.36 14.08 -15.92
C ASP A 119 -21.90 13.94 -16.43
N GLY A 120 -21.35 14.98 -17.09
CA GLY A 120 -19.95 15.00 -17.52
C GLY A 120 -18.94 15.31 -16.41
N ILE A 121 -19.33 16.13 -15.41
CA ILE A 121 -18.44 16.55 -14.30
C ILE A 121 -18.39 15.49 -13.20
N ARG A 122 -19.47 14.69 -13.03
CA ARG A 122 -19.58 13.65 -12.00
C ARG A 122 -18.43 12.64 -11.98
N PRO A 123 -18.11 11.92 -13.07
CA PRO A 123 -17.06 10.93 -13.06
C PRO A 123 -15.65 11.51 -13.09
N MET A 124 -15.49 12.75 -13.54
CA MET A 124 -14.18 13.38 -13.68
C MET A 124 -13.74 14.13 -12.42
N LEU A 125 -14.67 14.66 -11.63
CA LEU A 125 -14.37 15.47 -10.44
C LEU A 125 -15.07 14.97 -9.18
N ILE A 126 -16.38 14.66 -9.24
CA ILE A 126 -17.16 14.38 -8.02
C ILE A 126 -16.81 13.01 -7.43
N TYR A 127 -16.75 11.96 -8.23
CA TYR A 127 -16.36 10.63 -7.74
C TYR A 127 -14.91 10.56 -7.29
N PRO A 128 -13.94 11.08 -8.06
CA PRO A 128 -12.55 11.07 -7.63
C PRO A 128 -12.34 11.93 -6.38
N LEU A 129 -12.88 13.15 -6.31
CA LEU A 129 -12.66 14.07 -5.19
C LEU A 129 -13.42 13.63 -3.93
N GLY A 130 -14.72 13.36 -4.05
CA GLY A 130 -15.55 12.91 -2.95
C GLY A 130 -15.10 11.54 -2.43
N GLY A 131 -14.76 10.64 -3.36
CA GLY A 131 -14.17 9.34 -3.04
C GLY A 131 -12.82 9.47 -2.33
N LEU A 132 -11.90 10.34 -2.79
CA LEU A 132 -10.61 10.58 -2.13
C LEU A 132 -10.78 11.07 -0.70
N LEU A 133 -11.66 12.04 -0.48
CA LEU A 133 -11.87 12.61 0.84
C LEU A 133 -12.47 11.58 1.79
N CYS A 134 -13.50 10.85 1.34
CA CYS A 134 -14.13 9.83 2.16
C CYS A 134 -13.20 8.64 2.41
N ILE A 135 -12.46 8.14 1.41
CA ILE A 135 -11.50 7.04 1.62
C ILE A 135 -10.34 7.48 2.51
N GLY A 136 -9.93 8.75 2.42
CA GLY A 136 -8.96 9.37 3.32
C GLY A 136 -9.39 9.27 4.77
N ILE A 137 -10.62 9.70 5.07
CA ILE A 137 -11.21 9.62 6.40
C ILE A 137 -11.30 8.16 6.88
N VAL A 138 -11.81 7.26 6.04
CA VAL A 138 -12.02 5.87 6.43
C VAL A 138 -10.69 5.15 6.66
N MET A 139 -9.70 5.33 5.79
CA MET A 139 -8.38 4.74 5.97
C MET A 139 -7.66 5.29 7.20
N CYS A 140 -7.78 6.58 7.50
CA CYS A 140 -7.20 7.15 8.72
C CYS A 140 -7.80 6.56 10.00
N ALA A 141 -9.06 6.10 9.97
CA ALA A 141 -9.70 5.40 11.09
C ALA A 141 -9.30 3.92 11.17
N ILE A 142 -9.16 3.24 10.03
CA ILE A 142 -8.93 1.79 9.95
C ILE A 142 -7.44 1.43 10.06
N ASN A 143 -6.54 2.26 9.54
CA ASN A 143 -5.10 1.99 9.51
C ASN A 143 -4.48 1.69 10.88
N PRO A 144 -4.80 2.39 11.99
CA PRO A 144 -4.28 2.05 13.31
C PRO A 144 -4.59 0.59 13.69
N LEU A 145 -5.82 0.15 13.47
CA LEU A 145 -6.26 -1.22 13.75
C LEU A 145 -5.50 -2.22 12.89
N MET A 146 -5.37 -1.95 11.59
CA MET A 146 -4.65 -2.82 10.67
C MET A 146 -3.14 -2.88 10.97
N GLY A 147 -2.54 -1.75 11.36
CA GLY A 147 -1.14 -1.67 11.78
C GLY A 147 -0.86 -2.50 13.04
N LEU A 148 -1.78 -2.51 14.00
CA LEU A 148 -1.68 -3.37 15.19
C LEU A 148 -1.73 -4.86 14.82
N ILE A 149 -2.65 -5.25 13.94
CA ILE A 149 -2.75 -6.63 13.45
C ILE A 149 -1.46 -7.03 12.72
N ASN A 150 -0.95 -6.17 11.83
CA ASN A 150 0.28 -6.42 11.09
C ASN A 150 1.49 -6.55 12.03
N SER A 151 1.56 -5.72 13.06
CA SER A 151 2.61 -5.79 14.09
C SER A 151 2.50 -7.06 14.93
N GLY A 152 1.27 -7.47 15.28
CA GLY A 152 1.02 -8.72 16.00
C GLY A 152 1.42 -9.96 15.19
N ILE A 153 1.06 -10.01 13.91
CA ILE A 153 1.49 -11.08 12.99
C ILE A 153 3.02 -11.06 12.85
N SER A 154 3.63 -9.88 12.71
CA SER A 154 5.09 -9.75 12.62
C SER A 154 5.79 -10.22 13.90
N ALA A 155 5.25 -9.89 15.07
CA ALA A 155 5.77 -10.35 16.36
C ALA A 155 5.64 -11.87 16.51
N TRP A 156 4.51 -12.43 16.10
CA TRP A 156 4.29 -13.87 16.10
C TRP A 156 5.25 -14.60 15.16
N LEU A 157 5.39 -14.14 13.91
CA LEU A 157 6.35 -14.72 12.96
C LEU A 157 7.79 -14.61 13.46
N ASN A 158 8.18 -13.48 14.06
CA ASN A 158 9.50 -13.32 14.66
C ASN A 158 9.70 -14.25 15.87
N SER A 159 8.66 -14.53 16.65
CA SER A 159 8.74 -15.50 17.76
C SER A 159 8.99 -16.94 17.26
N MET A 160 8.43 -17.30 16.10
CA MET A 160 8.70 -18.58 15.43
C MET A 160 10.12 -18.63 14.84
N GLY A 161 10.63 -17.50 14.33
CA GLY A 161 12.01 -17.37 13.88
C GLY A 161 13.05 -17.35 15.00
N GLY A 162 12.68 -16.87 16.19
CA GLY A 162 13.53 -16.82 17.39
C GLY A 162 13.93 -18.20 17.89
N VAL A 163 13.02 -19.19 17.83
CA VAL A 163 13.34 -20.59 18.17
C VAL A 163 14.42 -21.15 17.24
N SER A 164 14.40 -20.80 15.95
CA SER A 164 15.47 -21.17 15.01
C SER A 164 16.75 -20.35 15.18
N LYS A 165 16.71 -19.08 15.58
CA LYS A 165 17.91 -18.26 15.82
C LYS A 165 18.64 -18.62 17.11
N VAL A 166 17.93 -19.01 18.17
CA VAL A 166 18.53 -19.54 19.40
C VAL A 166 19.13 -20.92 19.16
N LEU A 167 18.46 -21.76 18.35
CA LEU A 167 19.00 -23.07 17.97
C LEU A 167 20.17 -22.96 16.97
N LEU A 168 20.12 -22.04 15.99
CA LEU A 168 21.27 -21.73 15.12
C LEU A 168 22.42 -21.10 15.92
N GLY A 169 22.14 -20.18 16.85
CA GLY A 169 23.16 -19.58 17.72
C GLY A 169 23.81 -20.59 18.66
N ALA A 170 23.06 -21.57 19.16
CA ALA A 170 23.61 -22.67 19.95
C ALA A 170 24.46 -23.66 19.13
N ILE A 171 24.21 -23.79 17.81
CA ILE A 171 24.97 -24.67 16.90
C ILE A 171 26.18 -23.96 16.28
N LEU A 172 26.07 -22.64 16.04
CA LEU A 172 27.12 -21.84 15.41
C LEU A 172 28.04 -21.11 16.41
N GLY A 173 27.63 -20.97 17.68
CA GLY A 173 28.39 -20.26 18.73
C GLY A 173 28.11 -18.77 18.74
#